data_AF-A0A0B1THL4-F1
#
_entry.id   AF-A0A0B1THL4-F1
#
_cell.length_a   1.000
_cell.length_b   1.000
_cell.length_c   1.000
_cell.angle_alpha   90.00
_cell.angle_beta   90.00
_cell.angle_gamma   90.00
#
_symmetry.space_group_name_H-M   'P 1'
#
loop_
_entity.id
_entity.type
_entity.pdbx_description
1 polymer ?
#
loop_
_entity_poly.entity_id
_entity_poly.type
_entity_poly.pdbx_seq_one_letter_code
_entity_poly.pdbx_strand_id
1 'polypeptide(L)'
;MYWGELPLSFAACTNNQDCFRLLRAFKADPNMTDTNGNTVLHLTIIHDLPEMFNLAYKSGASLSVRNNLKLTPLALAARLANKGMFSLILECEMDIVWRYGNIVCKAYPLLEIDTIREDDGGLNPNSVLANVVYGVSKN
;
A
#
# COMPACT_ATOMS: atom_id res chain seq x y z
N MET A 1 -11.31 5.42 12.74
CA MET A 1 -12.77 5.52 12.52
C MET A 1 -12.94 6.26 11.21
N TYR A 2 -13.45 5.59 10.18
CA TYR A 2 -13.59 6.16 8.84
C TYR A 2 -14.93 6.92 8.76
N TRP A 3 -14.91 8.18 8.30
CA TRP A 3 -16.06 9.09 8.38
C TRP A 3 -16.99 9.04 7.16
N GLY A 4 -16.84 8.07 6.25
CA GLY A 4 -17.76 7.90 5.13
C GLY A 4 -17.55 8.87 3.95
N GLU A 5 -16.39 9.53 3.89
CA GLU A 5 -16.15 10.67 2.98
C GLU A 5 -16.10 10.30 1.49
N LEU A 6 -15.77 9.04 1.20
CA LEU A 6 -15.52 8.53 -0.14
C LEU A 6 -16.25 7.18 -0.27
N PRO A 7 -17.27 7.07 -1.15
CA PRO A 7 -18.09 5.87 -1.26
C PRO A 7 -17.27 4.64 -1.66
N LEU A 8 -16.20 4.84 -2.45
CA LEU A 8 -15.32 3.76 -2.90
C LEU A 8 -14.50 3.14 -1.76
N SER A 9 -13.91 3.97 -0.89
CA SER A 9 -13.21 3.48 0.31
C SER A 9 -14.16 2.91 1.35
N PHE A 10 -15.39 3.42 1.46
CA PHE A 10 -16.40 2.80 2.31
C PHE A 10 -16.69 1.36 1.86
N ALA A 11 -16.93 1.16 0.56
CA ALA A 11 -17.15 -0.17 -0.01
C ALA A 11 -15.96 -1.12 0.29
N ALA A 12 -14.74 -0.60 0.18
CA ALA A 12 -13.53 -1.35 0.51
C ALA A 12 -13.42 -1.73 2.00
N CYS A 13 -13.72 -0.81 2.92
CA CYS A 13 -13.78 -1.08 4.37
C CYS A 13 -14.81 -2.16 4.72
N THR A 14 -15.95 -2.17 4.03
CA THR A 14 -17.01 -3.17 4.23
C THR A 14 -16.75 -4.50 3.52
N ASN A 15 -15.60 -4.66 2.86
CA ASN A 15 -15.26 -5.83 2.02
C ASN A 15 -16.31 -6.14 0.94
N ASN A 16 -17.05 -5.14 0.46
CA ASN A 16 -18.09 -5.34 -0.54
C ASN A 16 -17.52 -5.16 -1.96
N GLN A 17 -17.06 -6.26 -2.54
CA GLN A 17 -16.38 -6.29 -3.84
C GLN A 17 -17.29 -5.85 -5.00
N ASP A 18 -18.58 -6.19 -4.94
CA ASP A 18 -19.53 -5.85 -5.99
C ASP A 18 -19.82 -4.34 -6.00
N CYS A 19 -20.06 -3.75 -4.82
CA CYS A 19 -20.19 -2.30 -4.70
C CYS A 19 -18.91 -1.58 -5.14
N PHE A 20 -17.73 -2.11 -4.79
CA PHE A 20 -16.46 -1.54 -5.21
C PHE A 20 -16.32 -1.53 -6.74
N ARG A 21 -16.61 -2.66 -7.40
CA ARG A 21 -16.59 -2.78 -8.88
C ARG A 21 -17.57 -1.84 -9.54
N LEU A 22 -18.78 -1.72 -9.01
CA LEU A 22 -19.80 -0.82 -9.52
C LEU A 22 -19.33 0.64 -9.45
N LEU A 23 -18.82 1.07 -8.30
CA LEU A 23 -18.30 2.44 -8.12
C LEU A 23 -17.10 2.71 -9.04
N ARG A 24 -16.21 1.73 -9.24
CA ARG A 24 -15.11 1.86 -10.20
C ARG A 24 -15.60 1.95 -11.65
N ALA A 25 -16.67 1.23 -12.01
CA ALA A 25 -17.29 1.35 -13.33
C ALA A 25 -17.86 2.76 -13.58
N PHE A 26 -18.32 3.43 -12.53
CA PHE A 26 -18.70 4.85 -12.55
C PHE A 26 -17.50 5.82 -12.44
N LYS A 27 -16.27 5.36 -12.71
CA LYS A 27 -15.03 6.16 -12.67
C LYS A 27 -14.69 6.74 -11.30
N ALA A 28 -15.11 6.10 -10.20
CA ALA A 28 -14.64 6.50 -8.88
C ALA A 28 -13.11 6.29 -8.75
N ASP A 29 -12.40 7.28 -8.22
CA ASP A 29 -10.94 7.26 -8.12
C ASP A 29 -10.45 6.58 -6.83
N PRO A 30 -9.67 5.48 -6.91
CA PRO A 30 -9.17 4.74 -5.75
C PRO A 30 -8.02 5.43 -5.02
N ASN A 31 -7.43 6.47 -5.64
CA ASN A 31 -6.32 7.24 -5.10
C ASN A 31 -6.78 8.44 -4.27
N MET A 32 -8.09 8.67 -4.18
CA MET A 32 -8.62 9.71 -3.30
C MET A 32 -8.32 9.36 -1.84
N THR A 33 -7.92 10.37 -1.09
CA THR A 33 -7.54 10.25 0.31
C THR A 33 -8.66 10.73 1.22
N ASP A 34 -8.87 10.05 2.34
CA ASP A 34 -9.73 10.53 3.43
C ASP A 34 -9.08 11.67 4.23
N THR A 35 -9.77 12.18 5.25
CA THR A 35 -9.27 13.20 6.19
C THR A 35 -7.96 12.79 6.89
N ASN A 36 -7.69 11.49 7.02
CA ASN A 36 -6.44 10.96 7.57
C ASN A 36 -5.35 10.75 6.51
N GLY A 37 -5.59 11.12 5.26
CA GLY A 37 -4.69 10.91 4.12
C GLY A 37 -4.70 9.45 3.63
N ASN A 38 -5.57 8.58 4.14
CA ASN A 38 -5.59 7.18 3.75
C ASN A 38 -6.31 7.02 2.40
N THR A 39 -5.65 6.33 1.48
CA THR A 39 -6.29 5.80 0.27
C THR A 39 -7.01 4.49 0.55
N VAL A 40 -7.73 3.98 -0.46
CA VAL A 40 -8.40 2.68 -0.36
C VAL A 40 -7.46 1.55 0.05
N LEU A 41 -6.20 1.56 -0.42
CA LEU A 41 -5.21 0.53 -0.11
C LEU A 41 -4.80 0.57 1.37
N HIS A 42 -4.61 1.76 1.93
CA HIS A 42 -4.32 1.91 3.36
C HIS A 42 -5.45 1.31 4.21
N LEU A 43 -6.71 1.54 3.83
CA LEU A 43 -7.87 1.01 4.55
C LEU A 43 -7.95 -0.51 4.47
N THR A 44 -7.68 -1.10 3.30
CA THR A 44 -7.65 -2.57 3.16
C THR A 44 -6.56 -3.23 4.02
N ILE A 45 -5.46 -2.53 4.28
CA ILE A 45 -4.39 -3.01 5.18
C ILE A 45 -4.83 -2.91 6.64
N ILE A 46 -5.48 -1.81 7.04
CA ILE A 46 -5.97 -1.59 8.41
C ILE A 46 -7.02 -2.64 8.78
N HIS A 47 -7.88 -3.02 7.83
CA HIS A 47 -8.94 -4.01 8.02
C HIS A 47 -8.52 -5.44 7.68
N ASP A 48 -7.28 -5.66 7.28
CA ASP A 48 -6.73 -6.98 6.88
C ASP A 48 -7.56 -7.70 5.80
N LEU A 49 -7.81 -7.00 4.68
CA LEU A 49 -8.65 -7.47 3.57
C LEU A 49 -7.82 -7.72 2.30
N PRO A 50 -7.10 -8.86 2.18
CA PRO A 50 -6.18 -9.13 1.06
C PRO A 50 -6.88 -9.25 -0.29
N GLU A 51 -8.09 -9.81 -0.34
CA GLU A 51 -8.87 -9.92 -1.58
C GLU A 51 -9.30 -8.54 -2.10
N MET A 52 -9.80 -7.69 -1.21
CA MET A 52 -10.17 -6.32 -1.54
C MET A 52 -8.96 -5.49 -1.95
N PHE A 53 -7.82 -5.68 -1.28
CA PHE A 53 -6.56 -5.05 -1.67
C PHE A 53 -6.19 -5.41 -3.11
N ASN A 54 -6.22 -6.69 -3.47
CA ASN A 54 -5.94 -7.16 -4.83
C ASN A 54 -6.90 -6.56 -5.86
N LEU A 55 -8.19 -6.48 -5.52
CA LEU A 55 -9.20 -5.85 -6.37
C LEU A 55 -8.92 -4.37 -6.59
N ALA A 56 -8.60 -3.63 -5.51
CA ALA A 56 -8.31 -2.21 -5.57
C ALA A 56 -7.02 -1.93 -6.36
N TYR A 57 -5.97 -2.72 -6.13
CA TYR A 57 -4.71 -2.62 -6.86
C TYR A 57 -4.90 -2.86 -8.36
N LYS A 58 -5.57 -3.96 -8.74
CA LYS A 58 -5.94 -4.24 -10.15
C LYS A 58 -6.83 -3.18 -10.77
N SER A 59 -7.57 -2.44 -9.95
CA SER A 59 -8.41 -1.33 -10.38
C SER A 59 -7.63 -0.03 -10.60
N GLY A 60 -6.31 0.00 -10.40
CA GLY A 60 -5.46 1.17 -10.62
C GLY A 60 -5.22 2.02 -9.38
N ALA A 61 -5.33 1.43 -8.19
CA ALA A 61 -4.92 2.08 -6.96
C ALA A 61 -3.37 2.14 -6.87
N SER A 62 -2.83 3.28 -6.48
CA SER A 62 -1.39 3.54 -6.40
C SER A 62 -0.81 3.18 -5.03
N LEU A 63 0.32 2.47 -5.04
CA LEU A 63 1.09 2.11 -3.85
C LEU A 63 2.05 3.21 -3.38
N SER A 64 2.25 4.26 -4.19
CA SER A 64 3.18 5.34 -3.86
C SER A 64 2.57 6.43 -2.97
N VAL A 65 1.25 6.42 -2.78
CA VAL A 65 0.56 7.49 -2.05
C VAL A 65 0.85 7.37 -0.56
N ARG A 66 1.17 8.49 0.09
CA ARG A 66 1.46 8.56 1.52
C ARG A 66 0.29 9.16 2.28
N ASN A 67 -0.04 8.57 3.42
CA ASN A 67 -1.05 9.13 4.32
C ASN A 67 -0.50 10.27 5.19
N ASN A 68 -1.32 10.83 6.09
CA ASN A 68 -0.89 11.94 6.96
C ASN A 68 0.24 11.55 7.93
N LEU A 69 0.46 10.25 8.16
CA LEU A 69 1.60 9.72 8.92
C LEU A 69 2.85 9.56 8.05
N LYS A 70 2.83 10.04 6.80
CA LYS A 70 3.88 9.88 5.78
C LYS A 70 4.19 8.41 5.43
N LEU A 71 3.25 7.50 5.70
CA LEU A 71 3.41 6.08 5.42
C LEU A 71 2.77 5.75 4.08
N THR A 72 3.48 4.97 3.27
CA THR A 72 2.91 4.23 2.13
C THR A 72 2.11 3.01 2.62
N PRO A 73 1.28 2.38 1.76
CA PRO A 73 0.62 1.11 2.08
C PRO A 73 1.63 0.04 2.57
N LEU A 74 2.81 -0.07 1.94
CA LEU A 74 3.85 -1.01 2.36
C LEU A 74 4.40 -0.68 3.76
N ALA A 75 4.74 0.59 4.01
CA ALA A 75 5.20 1.04 5.33
C ALA A 75 4.13 0.89 6.42
N LEU A 76 2.86 1.05 6.07
CA LEU A 76 1.75 0.82 6.97
C LEU A 76 1.63 -0.66 7.35
N ALA A 77 1.74 -1.59 6.39
CA ALA A 77 1.70 -3.02 6.66
C ALA A 77 2.86 -3.46 7.57
N ALA A 78 4.06 -2.92 7.35
CA ALA A 78 5.22 -3.17 8.20
C ALA A 78 5.02 -2.64 9.63
N ARG A 79 4.48 -1.41 9.76
CA ARG A 79 4.19 -0.80 11.08
C ARG A 79 3.15 -1.59 11.87
N LEU A 80 2.17 -2.18 11.19
CA LEU A 80 1.15 -3.03 11.82
C LEU A 80 1.64 -4.46 12.08
N ALA A 81 2.90 -4.78 11.75
CA ALA A 81 3.48 -6.12 11.81
C ALA A 81 2.65 -7.17 11.05
N ASN A 82 1.92 -6.75 10.02
CA ASN A 82 1.08 -7.64 9.21
C ASN A 82 1.91 -8.25 8.07
N LYS A 83 2.58 -9.37 8.37
CA LYS A 83 3.44 -10.08 7.41
C LYS A 83 2.69 -10.55 6.16
N GLY A 84 1.42 -10.97 6.30
CA GLY A 84 0.63 -11.48 5.18
C GLY A 84 0.38 -10.38 4.16
N MET A 85 -0.12 -9.24 4.63
CA MET A 85 -0.37 -8.09 3.78
C MET A 85 0.94 -7.50 3.22
N PHE A 86 2.00 -7.45 4.03
CA PHE A 86 3.32 -6.99 3.57
C PHE A 86 3.85 -7.83 2.41
N SER A 87 3.76 -9.16 2.52
CA SER A 87 4.20 -10.08 1.46
C SER A 87 3.35 -9.91 0.19
N LEU A 88 2.04 -9.72 0.35
CA LEU A 88 1.12 -9.50 -0.77
C LEU A 88 1.45 -8.20 -1.52
N ILE A 89 1.75 -7.12 -0.81
CA ILE A 89 2.15 -5.85 -1.43
C ILE A 89 3.46 -6.01 -2.20
N LEU A 90 4.46 -6.66 -1.60
CA LEU A 90 5.74 -6.95 -2.26
C LEU A 90 5.56 -7.79 -3.53
N GLU A 91 4.67 -8.79 -3.51
CA GLU A 91 4.37 -9.57 -4.71
C GLU A 91 3.68 -8.75 -5.81
N CYS A 92 2.95 -7.70 -5.45
CA CYS A 92 2.34 -6.77 -6.42
C CYS A 92 3.36 -5.80 -7.03
N GLU A 93 4.37 -5.38 -6.27
CA GLU A 93 5.42 -4.44 -6.73
C GLU A 93 6.62 -5.12 -7.40
N MET A 94 6.71 -6.44 -7.32
CA MET A 94 7.86 -7.20 -7.80
C MET A 94 7.86 -7.36 -9.32
N ASP A 95 9.03 -7.13 -9.91
CA ASP A 95 9.29 -7.39 -11.31
C ASP A 95 9.97 -8.75 -11.52
N ILE A 96 9.52 -9.50 -12.52
CA ILE A 96 10.19 -10.75 -12.93
C ILE A 96 11.25 -10.41 -13.98
N VAL A 97 12.52 -10.44 -13.59
CA VAL A 97 13.65 -10.08 -14.46
C VAL A 97 13.89 -11.18 -15.51
N TRP A 98 13.87 -12.44 -15.09
CA TRP A 98 13.98 -13.58 -15.99
C TRP A 98 13.38 -14.84 -15.36
N ARG A 99 13.03 -15.81 -16.22
CA ARG A 99 12.52 -17.12 -15.83
C ARG A 99 13.25 -18.22 -16.61
N TYR A 100 13.72 -19.25 -15.90
CA TYR A 100 14.30 -20.46 -16.48
C TYR A 100 13.56 -21.68 -15.94
N GLY A 101 12.62 -22.21 -16.74
CA GLY A 101 11.72 -23.28 -16.32
C GLY A 101 10.89 -22.88 -15.08
N ASN A 102 11.20 -23.51 -13.95
CA ASN A 102 10.54 -23.25 -12.66
C ASN A 102 11.30 -22.24 -11.79
N ILE A 103 12.49 -21.81 -12.18
CA ILE A 103 13.29 -20.82 -11.46
C ILE A 103 12.91 -19.43 -11.98
N VAL A 104 12.60 -18.52 -11.05
CA VAL A 104 12.28 -17.12 -11.35
C VAL A 104 13.23 -16.20 -10.58
N CYS A 105 13.80 -15.22 -11.27
CA CYS A 105 14.48 -14.10 -10.64
C CYS A 105 13.50 -12.95 -10.48
N LYS A 106 13.43 -12.44 -9.25
CA LYS A 106 12.45 -11.44 -8.80
C LYS A 106 13.22 -10.23 -8.30
N ALA A 107 12.93 -9.05 -8.83
CA ALA A 107 13.45 -7.77 -8.36
C ALA A 107 12.37 -7.06 -7.56
N TYR A 108 12.74 -6.48 -6.42
CA TYR A 108 11.85 -5.68 -5.58
C TYR A 108 12.33 -4.23 -5.56
N PRO A 109 11.43 -3.24 -5.71
CA PRO A 109 11.83 -1.84 -5.66
C PRO A 109 12.30 -1.48 -4.25
N LEU A 110 13.57 -1.06 -4.14
CA LEU A 110 14.18 -0.71 -2.85
C LEU A 110 13.83 0.70 -2.39
N LEU A 111 13.31 1.56 -3.27
CA LEU A 111 13.05 2.97 -3.02
C LEU A 111 12.27 3.25 -1.73
N GLU A 112 11.24 2.46 -1.46
CA GLU A 112 10.40 2.61 -0.26
C GLU A 112 10.86 1.71 0.90
N ILE A 113 11.67 0.69 0.63
CA ILE A 113 12.12 -0.30 1.62
C ILE A 113 13.40 0.17 2.32
N ASP A 114 14.37 0.65 1.56
CA ASP A 114 15.73 0.90 2.02
C ASP A 114 15.86 2.25 2.76
N THR A 115 16.69 2.23 3.79
CA THR A 115 17.13 3.37 4.59
C THR A 115 17.95 4.38 3.82
N ILE A 116 18.38 4.09 2.59
CA ILE A 116 19.21 4.99 1.76
C ILE A 116 18.41 5.40 0.53
N ARG A 117 18.44 6.69 0.20
CA ARG A 117 17.79 7.20 -1.02
C ARG A 117 18.76 7.05 -2.21
N GLU A 118 18.23 6.62 -3.35
CA GLU A 118 19.04 6.37 -4.55
C GLU A 118 19.54 7.66 -5.24
N ASP A 119 18.92 8.81 -4.94
CA ASP A 119 19.21 10.10 -5.57
C ASP A 119 20.40 10.83 -4.93
N ASP A 120 20.43 10.93 -3.60
CA ASP A 120 21.44 11.69 -2.85
C ASP A 120 22.34 10.81 -1.97
N GLY A 121 22.06 9.51 -1.87
CA GLY A 121 22.76 8.59 -0.96
C GLY A 121 22.51 8.91 0.52
N GLY A 122 21.57 9.80 0.81
CA GLY A 122 21.19 10.22 2.16
C GLY A 122 20.27 9.22 2.84
N LEU A 123 20.07 9.40 4.15
CA LEU A 123 19.13 8.58 4.90
C LEU A 123 17.69 8.90 4.47
N ASN A 124 16.90 7.86 4.20
CA ASN A 124 15.46 7.91 3.99
C ASN A 124 14.74 7.63 5.33
N PRO A 125 14.41 8.66 6.12
CA PRO A 125 13.75 8.47 7.42
C PRO A 125 12.32 7.94 7.26
N ASN A 126 11.74 8.00 6.06
CA ASN A 126 10.39 7.54 5.78
C ASN A 126 10.35 6.11 5.20
N SER A 127 11.51 5.47 5.02
CA SER A 127 11.59 4.10 4.52
C SER A 127 10.93 3.11 5.48
N VAL A 128 10.51 1.97 4.94
CA VAL A 128 9.98 0.87 5.76
C VAL A 128 10.98 0.49 6.86
N LEU A 129 12.26 0.30 6.51
CA LEU A 129 13.29 -0.07 7.46
C LEU A 129 13.53 1.01 8.52
N ALA A 130 13.62 2.28 8.13
CA ALA A 130 13.77 3.37 9.10
C ALA A 130 12.60 3.43 10.08
N ASN A 131 11.37 3.28 9.59
CA ASN A 131 10.17 3.29 10.42
C ASN A 131 10.13 2.11 11.42
N VAL A 132 10.55 0.92 11.00
CA VAL A 132 10.60 -0.26 11.88
C VAL A 132 11.71 -0.14 12.93
N VAL A 133 12.88 0.38 12.53
CA VAL A 133 14.07 0.43 13.40
C VAL A 133 14.03 1.63 14.35
N TYR A 134 13.73 2.82 13.84
CA TYR A 134 13.78 4.07 14.61
C TYR A 134 12.43 4.48 15.21
N GLY A 135 11.33 3.87 14.75
CA GLY A 135 9.98 4.28 15.13
C GLY A 135 9.63 5.68 14.60
N VAL A 136 8.48 6.22 15.03
CA VAL A 136 8.08 7.58 14.66
C VAL A 136 9.01 8.57 15.37
N SER A 137 9.92 9.20 14.63
CA SER A 137 10.64 10.38 15.10
C SER A 137 9.61 11.42 15.53
N LYS A 138 9.48 11.59 16.85
CA LYS A 138 8.72 12.71 17.44
C LYS A 138 9.53 13.97 17.19
N ASN A 139 9.15 14.72 16.14
CA ASN A 139 9.42 16.15 16.07
C ASN A 139 8.19 16.90 16.59
#